data_AF-A0A1G0Y120-F1
#
_entry.id   AF-A0A1G0Y120-F1
#
_cell.length_a   1.000
_cell.length_b   1.000
_cell.length_c   1.000
_cell.angle_alpha   90.00
_cell.angle_beta   90.00
_cell.angle_gamma   90.00
#
_symmetry.space_group_name_H-M   'P 1'
#
loop_
_entity.id
_entity.type
_entity.pdbx_description
1 polymer ?
#
loop_
_entity_poly.entity_id
_entity_poly.type
_entity_poly.pdbx_seq_one_letter_code
_entity_poly.pdbx_strand_id
1 'polypeptide(L)'
;MNKKERLKNLQQLRNNYSQVRNALPWFDCCIREKDHAVFSQADLSKSISTPPGIRLQKNLTGKIRDLYHEKGPFILIVNNPDILFEKAFLPVLKEIADQHIPVSVVMKECWFDKVLNAASNFQKINFIIESGEQKLIYHIEIIEKMLANKKNIFLSSFNFCNWLGIEKFCHKGLGKQLLFGSHFPRFSPDFSMAQIIMGELSWKQKCDVAGNNLRRLFGLDEQKAMEQSFSPTQPFIIDSHAHFVKSRELGILPFPTPDTRFTPRDWLGFLDHIAVDKIIFTPMASLYNADITSLSQFQRFAKNGNGRLFYYETFHPGKKESHLERIKKSLCNPYCAGIKIHPSFHETKANHQSFKPIYDLAKNLEKPILAHSWENSSHNPVQKFSLPTLFKDYVFRLGKVPFIFGHAGGRPSTIDDITAICNELPNAMVDIAGDYFDNGLLEELISRIGPEKILFGTDVDWFDPRCHIGMALGSKLDNLTLEKIFSGNAIKTFRFV
;
A
#
# COMPACT_ATOMS: atom_id res chain seq x y z
N MET A 1 -7.82 -11.34 -23.65
CA MET A 1 -8.69 -12.22 -22.83
C MET A 1 -10.11 -11.64 -22.82
N ASN A 2 -11.14 -12.43 -23.13
CA ASN A 2 -12.53 -11.93 -23.12
C ASN A 2 -13.10 -11.82 -21.68
N LYS A 3 -14.24 -11.13 -21.51
CA LYS A 3 -14.85 -10.92 -20.17
C LYS A 3 -15.15 -12.22 -19.42
N LYS A 4 -15.63 -13.25 -20.12
CA LYS A 4 -16.00 -14.55 -19.51
C LYS A 4 -14.77 -15.25 -18.93
N GLU A 5 -13.65 -15.22 -19.64
CA GLU A 5 -12.36 -15.76 -19.17
C GLU A 5 -11.85 -14.97 -17.96
N ARG A 6 -11.91 -13.63 -17.99
CA ARG A 6 -11.51 -12.79 -16.85
C ARG A 6 -12.32 -13.09 -15.59
N LEU A 7 -13.63 -13.25 -15.72
CA LEU A 7 -14.51 -13.65 -14.60
C LEU A 7 -14.16 -15.02 -14.04
N LYS A 8 -13.83 -16.00 -14.89
CA LYS A 8 -13.37 -17.33 -14.48
C LYS A 8 -12.05 -17.23 -13.69
N ASN A 9 -11.06 -16.50 -14.21
CA ASN A 9 -9.76 -16.31 -13.56
C ASN A 9 -9.88 -15.55 -12.24
N LEU A 10 -10.77 -14.55 -12.17
CA LEU A 10 -11.09 -13.84 -10.93
C LEU A 10 -11.73 -14.77 -9.89
N GLN A 11 -12.73 -15.56 -10.26
CA GLN A 11 -13.35 -16.51 -9.34
C GLN A 11 -12.33 -17.52 -8.79
N GLN A 12 -11.47 -18.05 -9.66
CA GLN A 12 -10.42 -18.99 -9.26
C GLN A 12 -9.40 -18.32 -8.33
N LEU A 13 -8.97 -17.08 -8.64
CA LEU A 13 -8.04 -16.32 -7.80
C LEU A 13 -8.63 -16.05 -6.42
N ARG A 14 -9.89 -15.61 -6.36
CA ARG A 14 -10.58 -15.31 -5.10
C ARG A 14 -10.82 -16.56 -4.26
N ASN A 15 -11.14 -17.69 -4.89
CA ASN A 15 -11.31 -18.97 -4.21
C ASN A 15 -9.99 -19.46 -3.61
N ASN A 16 -8.90 -19.45 -4.39
CA ASN A 16 -7.59 -19.86 -3.89
C ASN A 16 -7.07 -18.92 -2.79
N TYR A 17 -7.22 -17.60 -2.97
CA TYR A 17 -6.90 -16.62 -1.94
C TYR A 17 -7.66 -16.91 -0.63
N SER A 18 -8.98 -17.12 -0.70
CA SER A 18 -9.81 -17.42 0.47
C SER A 18 -9.47 -18.76 1.13
N GLN A 19 -9.14 -19.79 0.33
CA GLN A 19 -8.72 -21.10 0.84
C GLN A 19 -7.43 -20.99 1.67
N VAL A 20 -6.40 -20.32 1.13
CA VAL A 20 -5.14 -20.09 1.85
C VAL A 20 -5.40 -19.22 3.08
N ARG A 21 -6.15 -18.13 2.91
CA ARG A 21 -6.51 -17.19 4.00
C ARG A 21 -7.13 -17.89 5.20
N ASN A 22 -8.12 -18.75 4.94
CA ASN A 22 -8.90 -19.44 5.97
C ASN A 22 -8.10 -20.56 6.66
N ALA A 23 -7.05 -21.06 6.02
CA ALA A 23 -6.17 -22.07 6.61
C ALA A 23 -5.10 -21.47 7.52
N LEU A 24 -4.69 -20.21 7.30
CA LEU A 24 -3.64 -19.59 8.11
C LEU A 24 -4.05 -19.44 9.59
N PRO A 25 -3.10 -19.55 10.54
CA PRO A 25 -3.37 -19.42 11.96
C PRO A 25 -3.35 -17.95 12.40
N TRP A 26 -4.38 -17.19 12.04
CA TRP A 26 -4.44 -15.76 12.32
C TRP A 26 -4.29 -15.45 13.81
N PHE A 27 -3.32 -14.60 14.15
CA PHE A 27 -3.23 -13.99 15.48
C PHE A 27 -2.64 -12.59 15.37
N ASP A 28 -3.51 -11.58 15.45
CA ASP A 28 -3.19 -10.18 15.19
C ASP A 28 -2.57 -9.52 16.42
N CYS A 29 -1.47 -8.79 16.26
CA CYS A 29 -0.83 -8.05 17.35
C CYS A 29 -1.48 -6.71 17.67
N CYS A 30 -2.35 -6.23 16.79
CA CYS A 30 -2.48 -4.82 16.50
C CYS A 30 -3.92 -4.34 16.36
N ILE A 31 -4.89 -5.11 16.85
CA ILE A 31 -6.28 -4.65 17.03
C ILE A 31 -6.39 -3.91 18.36
N ARG A 32 -6.99 -2.70 18.36
CA ARG A 32 -7.16 -1.86 19.55
C ARG A 32 -8.64 -1.59 19.82
N GLU A 33 -9.00 -1.47 21.10
CA GLU A 33 -10.40 -1.24 21.54
C GLU A 33 -11.03 0.04 20.94
N LYS A 34 -10.21 1.04 20.62
CA LYS A 34 -10.67 2.31 20.04
C LYS A 34 -10.72 2.33 18.51
N ASP A 35 -10.23 1.27 17.86
CA ASP A 35 -10.27 1.17 16.41
C ASP A 35 -11.72 1.00 15.97
N HIS A 36 -12.17 1.86 15.06
CA HIS A 36 -13.49 1.82 14.46
C HIS A 36 -13.34 1.96 12.95
N ALA A 37 -14.23 1.30 12.22
CA ALA A 37 -14.33 1.47 10.78
C ALA A 37 -14.63 2.94 10.44
N VAL A 38 -13.94 3.47 9.44
CA VAL A 38 -14.22 4.83 8.94
C VAL A 38 -15.51 4.86 8.13
N PHE A 39 -15.76 3.81 7.34
CA PHE A 39 -16.94 3.71 6.49
C PHE A 39 -17.98 2.77 7.09
N SER A 40 -19.25 3.15 6.95
CA SER A 40 -20.38 2.34 7.44
C SER A 40 -20.53 1.00 6.70
N GLN A 41 -19.96 0.90 5.51
CA GLN A 41 -19.96 -0.25 4.61
C GLN A 41 -18.88 -1.28 4.95
N ALA A 42 -18.03 -0.99 5.94
CA ALA A 42 -16.97 -1.88 6.36
C ALA A 42 -17.50 -3.27 6.73
N ASP A 43 -16.79 -4.31 6.28
CA ASP A 43 -17.13 -5.67 6.67
C ASP A 43 -16.66 -5.95 8.11
N LEU A 44 -17.60 -5.93 9.05
CA LEU A 44 -17.37 -6.25 10.47
C LEU A 44 -17.58 -7.73 10.81
N SER A 45 -17.93 -8.58 9.83
CA SER A 45 -18.21 -10.01 10.07
C SER A 45 -16.96 -10.86 10.30
N LYS A 46 -15.78 -10.32 9.99
CA LYS A 46 -14.50 -11.00 10.21
C LYS A 46 -14.20 -11.08 11.70
N SER A 47 -14.10 -12.29 12.24
CA SER A 47 -13.60 -12.52 13.59
C SER A 47 -12.10 -12.82 13.53
N ILE A 48 -11.29 -11.97 14.15
CA ILE A 48 -9.83 -12.11 14.19
C ILE A 48 -9.39 -12.22 15.63
N SER A 49 -8.67 -13.29 15.95
CA SER A 49 -8.08 -13.46 17.28
C SER A 49 -6.98 -12.43 17.50
N THR A 50 -7.04 -11.75 18.64
CA THR A 50 -6.06 -10.73 19.06
C THR A 50 -5.96 -10.76 20.59
N PRO A 51 -4.77 -10.57 21.18
CA PRO A 51 -4.64 -10.24 22.59
C PRO A 51 -5.15 -8.80 22.82
N PRO A 52 -5.61 -8.46 24.04
CA PRO A 52 -5.94 -7.08 24.40
C PRO A 52 -4.71 -6.17 24.34
N GLY A 53 -4.90 -4.94 23.86
CA GLY A 53 -3.90 -3.86 23.96
C GLY A 53 -4.19 -2.96 25.16
N ILE A 54 -3.26 -2.88 26.12
CA ILE A 54 -3.40 -2.07 27.34
C ILE A 54 -2.38 -0.95 27.33
N ARG A 55 -2.79 0.31 27.51
CA ARG A 55 -1.84 1.42 27.56
C ARG A 55 -0.92 1.30 28.78
N LEU A 56 0.39 1.42 28.58
CA LEU A 56 1.35 1.45 29.68
C LEU A 56 1.11 2.68 30.57
N GLN A 57 0.93 2.44 31.86
CA GLN A 57 0.75 3.46 32.89
C GLN A 57 1.50 3.06 34.16
N LYS A 58 2.02 4.05 34.90
CA LYS A 58 2.77 3.82 36.16
C LYS A 58 1.96 3.11 37.26
N ASN A 59 0.65 3.30 37.28
CA ASN A 59 -0.28 2.71 38.27
C ASN A 59 -0.55 1.20 38.04
N LEU A 60 0.04 0.62 37.00
CA LEU A 60 0.07 -0.82 36.75
C LEU A 60 1.16 -1.54 37.57
N THR A 61 2.04 -0.80 38.25
CA THR A 61 3.05 -1.38 39.15
C THR A 61 2.39 -2.27 40.19
N GLY A 62 2.86 -3.51 40.31
CA GLY A 62 2.34 -4.55 41.19
C GLY A 62 1.06 -5.22 40.71
N LYS A 63 0.62 -4.95 39.47
CA LYS A 63 -0.65 -5.47 38.91
C LYS A 63 -0.47 -6.25 37.62
N ILE A 64 0.73 -6.30 37.03
CA ILE A 64 0.95 -6.93 35.72
C ILE A 64 0.64 -8.43 35.80
N ARG A 65 1.10 -9.09 36.87
CA ARG A 65 0.83 -10.51 37.10
C ARG A 65 -0.66 -10.80 37.26
N ASP A 66 -1.35 -10.02 38.08
CA ASP A 66 -2.79 -10.20 38.32
C ASP A 66 -3.60 -9.94 37.05
N LEU A 67 -3.24 -8.90 36.29
CA LEU A 67 -3.84 -8.62 34.98
C LEU A 67 -3.63 -9.76 33.99
N TYR A 68 -2.46 -10.41 33.99
CA TYR A 68 -2.20 -11.56 33.13
C TYR A 68 -3.07 -12.76 33.54
N HIS A 69 -3.23 -13.00 34.84
CA HIS A 69 -4.13 -14.06 35.34
C HIS A 69 -5.60 -13.77 35.00
N GLU A 70 -6.04 -12.51 35.06
CA GLU A 70 -7.42 -12.11 34.78
C GLU A 70 -7.74 -12.11 33.28
N LYS A 71 -6.87 -11.53 32.45
CA LYS A 71 -7.15 -11.24 31.03
C LYS A 71 -6.49 -12.21 30.06
N GLY A 72 -5.59 -13.06 30.55
CA GLY A 72 -4.70 -13.85 29.70
C GLY A 72 -3.64 -12.99 29.00
N PRO A 73 -3.05 -13.48 27.90
CA PRO A 73 -2.02 -12.76 27.15
C PRO A 73 -2.48 -11.38 26.65
N PHE A 74 -1.71 -10.33 26.93
CA PHE A 74 -1.97 -8.95 26.48
C PHE A 74 -0.69 -8.25 26.02
N ILE A 75 -0.84 -7.17 25.26
CA ILE A 75 0.28 -6.33 24.80
C ILE A 75 0.18 -4.96 25.47
N LEU A 76 1.30 -4.45 25.98
CA LEU A 76 1.37 -3.10 26.51
C LEU A 76 1.66 -2.08 25.41
N ILE A 77 0.90 -0.99 25.37
CA ILE A 77 0.99 0.02 24.30
C ILE A 77 1.67 1.29 24.81
N VAL A 78 2.68 1.74 24.08
CA VAL A 78 3.48 2.94 24.35
C VAL A 78 3.36 3.91 23.17
N ASN A 79 2.69 5.03 23.40
CA ASN A 79 2.53 6.11 22.41
C ASN A 79 3.61 7.20 22.53
N ASN A 80 4.41 7.18 23.60
CA ASN A 80 5.60 8.01 23.75
C ASN A 80 6.70 7.18 24.43
N PRO A 81 7.76 6.76 23.72
CA PRO A 81 8.81 5.92 24.26
C PRO A 81 9.69 6.62 25.29
N ASP A 82 9.59 7.94 25.48
CA ASP A 82 10.34 8.64 26.54
C ASP A 82 10.00 8.11 27.93
N ILE A 83 8.76 7.64 28.13
CA ILE A 83 8.33 7.06 29.41
C ILE A 83 9.14 5.80 29.78
N LEU A 84 9.77 5.13 28.81
CA LEU A 84 10.60 3.94 29.04
C LEU A 84 11.92 4.27 29.77
N PHE A 85 12.29 5.55 29.81
CA PHE A 85 13.52 6.04 30.45
C PHE A 85 13.25 6.84 31.73
N GLU A 86 11.98 7.07 32.06
CA GLU A 86 11.59 7.79 33.27
C GLU A 86 11.73 6.90 34.51
N LYS A 87 12.38 7.42 35.56
CA LYS A 87 12.57 6.70 36.83
C LYS A 87 11.26 6.18 37.43
N ALA A 88 10.16 6.91 37.24
CA ALA A 88 8.83 6.56 37.73
C ALA A 88 8.25 5.28 37.09
N PHE A 89 8.71 4.90 35.90
CA PHE A 89 8.26 3.69 35.20
C PHE A 89 9.18 2.48 35.44
N LEU A 90 10.37 2.66 36.03
CA LEU A 90 11.30 1.55 36.27
C LEU A 90 10.68 0.37 37.05
N PRO A 91 9.85 0.57 38.10
CA PRO A 91 9.23 -0.55 38.81
C PRO A 91 8.33 -1.41 37.91
N VAL A 92 7.43 -0.79 37.13
CA VAL A 92 6.55 -1.52 36.22
C VAL A 92 7.33 -2.16 35.07
N LEU A 93 8.39 -1.52 34.54
CA LEU A 93 9.23 -2.10 33.50
C LEU A 93 9.97 -3.36 33.96
N LYS A 94 10.41 -3.42 35.22
CA LYS A 94 10.99 -4.64 35.80
C LYS A 94 9.95 -5.76 35.87
N GLU A 95 8.73 -5.45 36.32
CA GLU A 95 7.64 -6.43 36.38
C GLU A 95 7.26 -6.95 34.99
N ILE A 96 7.17 -6.07 33.99
CA ILE A 96 6.95 -6.42 32.58
C ILE A 96 8.03 -7.37 32.08
N ALA A 97 9.30 -7.09 32.40
CA ALA A 97 10.44 -7.92 32.03
C ALA A 97 10.41 -9.30 32.70
N ASP A 98 10.02 -9.37 33.98
CA ASP A 98 9.92 -10.63 34.73
C ASP A 98 8.74 -11.50 34.28
N GLN A 99 7.66 -10.87 33.82
CA GLN A 99 6.49 -11.55 33.27
C GLN A 99 6.55 -11.75 31.74
N HIS A 100 7.65 -11.33 31.08
CA HIS A 100 7.85 -11.40 29.62
C HIS A 100 6.73 -10.77 28.78
N ILE A 101 6.10 -9.70 29.29
CA ILE A 101 5.00 -9.04 28.59
C ILE A 101 5.54 -8.21 27.41
N PRO A 102 5.05 -8.42 26.17
CA PRO A 102 5.42 -7.59 25.04
C PRO A 102 4.99 -6.14 25.21
N VAL A 103 5.83 -5.24 24.70
CA VAL A 103 5.55 -3.80 24.63
C VAL A 103 5.52 -3.39 23.16
N SER A 104 4.35 -2.97 22.67
CA SER A 104 4.23 -2.32 21.38
C SER A 104 4.48 -0.82 21.49
N VAL A 105 5.37 -0.31 20.66
CA VAL A 105 5.67 1.11 20.51
C VAL A 105 5.03 1.60 19.22
N VAL A 106 4.01 2.45 19.37
CA VAL A 106 3.32 3.08 18.24
C VAL A 106 4.20 4.21 17.72
N MET A 107 4.82 3.99 16.56
CA MET A 107 5.93 4.81 16.07
C MET A 107 5.52 6.22 15.62
N LYS A 108 6.42 7.18 15.88
CA LYS A 108 6.52 8.51 15.26
C LYS A 108 7.92 8.72 14.68
N GLU A 109 8.11 9.72 13.80
CA GLU A 109 9.28 9.91 12.91
C GLU A 109 10.68 9.81 13.56
N CYS A 110 10.84 10.03 14.88
CA CYS A 110 12.15 10.21 15.52
C CYS A 110 12.48 9.19 16.63
N TRP A 111 11.86 8.01 16.65
CA TRP A 111 11.93 7.11 17.82
C TRP A 111 12.68 5.78 17.64
N PHE A 112 13.26 5.49 16.46
CA PHE A 112 14.00 4.25 16.24
C PHE A 112 15.16 4.04 17.24
N ASP A 113 15.94 5.10 17.51
CA ASP A 113 17.04 5.04 18.49
C ASP A 113 16.52 4.81 19.92
N LYS A 114 15.36 5.38 20.26
CA LYS A 114 14.73 5.17 21.58
C LYS A 114 14.30 3.72 21.75
N VAL A 115 13.68 3.12 20.73
CA VAL A 115 13.32 1.70 20.76
C VAL A 115 14.58 0.83 20.85
N LEU A 116 15.63 1.14 20.09
CA LEU A 116 16.89 0.40 20.13
C LEU A 116 17.58 0.47 21.50
N ASN A 117 17.58 1.65 22.12
CA ASN A 117 18.12 1.87 23.47
C ASN A 117 17.29 1.14 24.53
N ALA A 118 15.96 1.23 24.47
CA ALA A 118 15.07 0.51 25.37
C ALA A 118 15.26 -1.01 25.26
N ALA A 119 15.32 -1.55 24.05
CA ALA A 119 15.58 -2.96 23.80
C ALA A 119 16.96 -3.42 24.32
N SER A 120 17.95 -2.52 24.33
CA SER A 120 19.28 -2.80 24.89
C SER A 120 19.28 -2.82 26.41
N ASN A 121 18.52 -1.92 27.04
CA ASN A 121 18.44 -1.78 28.49
C ASN A 121 17.53 -2.84 29.13
N PHE A 122 16.47 -3.25 28.44
CA PHE A 122 15.47 -4.21 28.93
C PHE A 122 15.45 -5.46 28.04
N GLN A 123 16.53 -6.25 28.08
CA GLN A 123 16.73 -7.39 27.17
C GLN A 123 15.68 -8.51 27.30
N LYS A 124 14.97 -8.59 28.43
CA LYS A 124 13.89 -9.55 28.67
C LYS A 124 12.52 -9.09 28.14
N ILE A 125 12.39 -7.82 27.75
CA ILE A 125 11.17 -7.27 27.15
C ILE A 125 11.27 -7.41 25.63
N ASN A 126 10.22 -7.95 25.03
CA ASN A 126 10.05 -7.95 23.58
C ASN A 126 9.37 -6.65 23.15
N PHE A 127 10.03 -5.87 22.31
CA PHE A 127 9.52 -4.61 21.78
C PHE A 127 8.95 -4.82 20.37
N ILE A 128 7.70 -4.45 20.16
CA ILE A 128 7.04 -4.52 18.86
C ILE A 128 7.02 -3.11 18.25
N ILE A 129 7.56 -2.97 17.04
CA ILE A 129 7.45 -1.77 16.23
C ILE A 129 6.09 -1.82 15.54
N GLU A 130 5.18 -0.93 15.91
CA GLU A 130 3.85 -0.79 15.33
C GLU A 130 3.76 0.53 14.57
N SER A 131 3.22 0.48 13.35
CA SER A 131 2.97 1.69 12.58
C SER A 131 1.89 2.53 13.27
N GLY A 132 2.24 3.74 13.68
CA GLY A 132 1.27 4.76 14.10
C GLY A 132 0.81 5.61 12.91
N GLU A 133 0.80 6.92 13.13
CA GLU A 133 0.56 7.94 12.08
C GLU A 133 1.69 7.99 11.02
N GLN A 134 2.83 7.34 11.29
CA GLN A 134 3.98 7.33 10.41
C GLN A 134 3.98 6.14 9.46
N LYS A 135 4.32 6.37 8.19
CA LYS A 135 4.53 5.27 7.23
C LYS A 135 5.88 4.61 7.48
N LEU A 136 5.89 3.31 7.81
CA LEU A 136 7.13 2.54 8.01
C LEU A 136 7.91 2.29 6.71
N ILE A 137 7.25 2.48 5.57
CA ILE A 137 7.78 2.27 4.23
C ILE A 137 9.13 2.96 3.96
N TYR A 138 9.33 4.16 4.50
CA TYR A 138 10.56 4.96 4.33
C TYR A 138 11.76 4.41 5.13
N HIS A 139 11.53 3.50 6.07
CA HIS A 139 12.50 3.12 7.09
C HIS A 139 12.91 1.65 7.03
N ILE A 140 12.63 0.94 5.92
CA ILE A 140 12.89 -0.50 5.81
C ILE A 140 14.35 -0.88 6.10
N GLU A 141 15.34 -0.07 5.71
CA GLU A 141 16.75 -0.34 6.01
C GLU A 141 17.11 -0.16 7.49
N ILE A 142 16.52 0.85 8.15
CA ILE A 142 16.71 1.08 9.59
C ILE A 142 16.09 -0.09 10.36
N ILE A 143 14.85 -0.45 10.02
CA ILE A 143 14.12 -1.57 10.60
C ILE A 143 14.92 -2.88 10.40
N GLU A 144 15.42 -3.14 9.19
CA GLU A 144 16.24 -4.32 8.91
C GLU A 144 17.45 -4.42 9.84
N LYS A 145 18.21 -3.31 9.99
CA LYS A 145 19.38 -3.25 10.88
C LYS A 145 18.99 -3.49 12.34
N MET A 146 17.88 -2.92 12.80
CA MET A 146 17.38 -3.12 14.16
C MET A 146 17.02 -4.59 14.43
N LEU A 147 16.26 -5.21 13.53
CA LEU A 147 15.87 -6.62 13.65
C LEU A 147 17.08 -7.55 13.61
N ALA A 148 18.06 -7.27 12.75
CA ALA A 148 19.30 -8.03 12.67
C ALA A 148 20.14 -7.93 13.96
N ASN A 149 20.22 -6.73 14.55
CA ASN A 149 21.05 -6.44 15.71
C ASN A 149 20.41 -6.88 17.04
N LYS A 150 19.08 -6.93 17.14
CA LYS A 150 18.35 -7.20 18.39
C LYS A 150 17.24 -8.23 18.18
N LYS A 151 17.36 -9.37 18.86
CA LYS A 151 16.37 -10.47 18.80
C LYS A 151 15.07 -10.19 19.55
N ASN A 152 15.09 -9.26 20.49
CA ASN A 152 13.92 -8.82 21.24
C ASN A 152 13.20 -7.62 20.59
N ILE A 153 13.51 -7.28 19.33
CA ILE A 153 12.74 -6.32 18.54
C ILE A 153 11.94 -7.08 17.48
N PHE A 154 10.66 -6.77 17.38
CA PHE A 154 9.71 -7.34 16.44
C PHE A 154 9.08 -6.24 15.60
N LEU A 155 8.55 -6.60 14.44
CA LEU A 155 7.87 -5.68 13.52
C LEU A 155 6.44 -6.17 13.28
N SER A 156 5.46 -5.30 13.54
CA SER A 156 4.10 -5.48 13.05
C SER A 156 4.04 -5.29 11.54
N SER A 157 3.32 -6.15 10.83
CA SER A 157 3.08 -6.01 9.40
C SER A 157 2.06 -4.92 9.06
N PHE A 158 1.38 -4.34 10.06
CA PHE A 158 0.46 -3.23 9.82
C PHE A 158 1.19 -2.04 9.18
N ASN A 159 0.69 -1.62 8.01
CA ASN A 159 1.25 -0.54 7.18
C ASN A 159 2.72 -0.76 6.77
N PHE A 160 3.24 -1.99 6.91
CA PHE A 160 4.47 -2.43 6.29
C PHE A 160 4.15 -2.92 4.88
N CYS A 161 4.00 -1.96 3.96
CA CYS A 161 3.57 -2.20 2.58
C CYS A 161 4.71 -2.10 1.57
N ASN A 162 5.98 -2.21 2.00
CA ASN A 162 7.11 -2.22 1.08
C ASN A 162 7.00 -3.40 0.13
N TRP A 163 7.13 -3.14 -1.17
CA TRP A 163 7.12 -4.19 -2.18
C TRP A 163 8.19 -5.26 -1.91
N LEU A 164 7.75 -6.52 -1.76
CA LEU A 164 8.55 -7.70 -1.38
C LEU A 164 9.24 -7.60 0.00
N GLY A 165 8.75 -6.73 0.89
CA GLY A 165 9.36 -6.47 2.19
C GLY A 165 9.37 -7.71 3.10
N ILE A 166 8.25 -8.43 3.16
CA ILE A 166 8.13 -9.64 3.99
C ILE A 166 9.08 -10.73 3.49
N GLU A 167 9.13 -10.99 2.19
CA GLU A 167 10.04 -11.96 1.60
C GLU A 167 11.50 -11.59 1.82
N LYS A 168 11.85 -10.32 1.63
CA LYS A 168 13.19 -9.81 1.90
C LYS A 168 13.64 -10.15 3.33
N PHE A 169 12.78 -9.91 4.31
CA PHE A 169 13.08 -10.21 5.71
C PHE A 169 13.11 -11.71 6.01
N CYS A 170 12.19 -12.49 5.44
CA CYS A 170 12.20 -13.95 5.56
C CYS A 170 13.47 -14.57 4.96
N HIS A 171 13.90 -14.16 3.76
CA HIS A 171 15.12 -14.63 3.11
C HIS A 171 16.39 -14.26 3.89
N LYS A 172 16.38 -13.14 4.62
CA LYS A 172 17.47 -12.73 5.52
C LYS A 172 17.43 -13.41 6.90
N GLY A 173 16.51 -14.34 7.12
CA GLY A 173 16.36 -15.03 8.41
C GLY A 173 15.70 -14.17 9.51
N LEU A 174 15.12 -13.02 9.16
CA LEU A 174 14.44 -12.11 10.07
C LEU A 174 12.93 -12.42 10.20
N GLY A 175 12.42 -13.37 9.42
CA GLY A 175 10.99 -13.75 9.43
C GLY A 175 10.43 -14.15 10.80
N LYS A 176 11.29 -14.62 11.73
CA LYS A 176 10.88 -14.95 13.11
C LYS A 176 10.48 -13.73 13.96
N GLN A 177 10.85 -12.54 13.52
CA GLN A 177 10.60 -11.27 14.21
C GLN A 177 9.43 -10.49 13.57
N LEU A 178 8.73 -11.06 12.58
CA LEU A 178 7.58 -10.42 11.94
C LEU A 178 6.27 -10.90 12.57
N LEU A 179 5.38 -9.97 12.89
CA LEU A 179 4.09 -10.25 13.52
C LEU A 179 2.98 -9.71 12.62
N PHE A 180 1.95 -10.51 12.37
CA PHE A 180 0.77 -10.02 11.66
C PHE A 180 0.05 -8.92 12.46
N GLY A 181 -0.27 -7.82 11.78
CA GLY A 181 -1.05 -6.73 12.35
C GLY A 181 -1.98 -6.08 11.31
N SER A 182 -3.16 -5.64 11.75
CA SER A 182 -4.16 -5.02 10.85
C SER A 182 -4.84 -3.74 11.31
N HIS A 183 -4.96 -3.46 12.63
CA HIS A 183 -5.87 -2.43 13.15
C HIS A 183 -7.33 -2.58 12.67
N PHE A 184 -7.79 -3.81 12.45
CA PHE A 184 -9.21 -4.07 12.23
C PHE A 184 -10.05 -3.60 13.44
N PRO A 185 -11.22 -2.96 13.26
CA PRO A 185 -11.98 -2.80 12.02
C PRO A 185 -11.67 -1.54 11.20
N ARG A 186 -10.71 -0.70 11.61
CA ARG A 186 -10.40 0.53 10.89
C ARG A 186 -9.92 0.27 9.46
N PHE A 187 -8.98 -0.66 9.30
CA PHE A 187 -8.44 -1.04 8.00
C PHE A 187 -8.84 -2.48 7.63
N SER A 188 -8.84 -2.76 6.33
CA SER A 188 -9.09 -4.12 5.84
C SER A 188 -7.92 -5.03 6.23
N PRO A 189 -8.12 -6.12 6.96
CA PRO A 189 -7.01 -6.96 7.40
C PRO A 189 -6.35 -7.71 6.23
N ASP A 190 -7.07 -7.82 5.10
CA ASP A 190 -6.58 -8.46 3.89
C ASP A 190 -5.48 -7.65 3.18
N PHE A 191 -5.37 -6.33 3.38
CA PHE A 191 -4.25 -5.57 2.76
C PHE A 191 -2.90 -6.06 3.32
N SER A 192 -2.85 -6.35 4.62
CA SER A 192 -1.65 -6.84 5.31
C SER A 192 -1.45 -8.33 5.06
N MET A 193 -2.53 -9.12 5.13
CA MET A 193 -2.45 -10.58 4.99
C MET A 193 -2.12 -11.03 3.56
N ALA A 194 -2.51 -10.29 2.54
CA ALA A 194 -2.25 -10.68 1.16
C ALA A 194 -0.77 -10.77 0.79
N GLN A 195 0.09 -9.94 1.41
CA GLN A 195 1.54 -10.06 1.26
C GLN A 195 2.06 -11.42 1.78
N ILE A 196 1.43 -11.98 2.80
CA ILE A 196 1.77 -13.30 3.38
C ILE A 196 1.18 -14.42 2.51
N ILE A 197 -0.10 -14.32 2.14
CA ILE A 197 -0.82 -15.31 1.34
C ILE A 197 -0.17 -15.48 -0.03
N MET A 198 0.05 -14.37 -0.72
CA MET A 198 0.59 -14.32 -2.08
C MET A 198 2.12 -14.15 -2.07
N GLY A 199 2.78 -14.27 -0.92
CA GLY A 199 4.24 -14.25 -0.80
C GLY A 199 4.90 -15.55 -1.26
N GLU A 200 6.09 -15.43 -1.85
CA GLU A 200 7.00 -16.55 -2.10
C GLU A 200 7.67 -16.98 -0.80
N LEU A 201 6.87 -17.56 0.09
CA LEU A 201 7.25 -18.02 1.42
C LEU A 201 6.89 -19.50 1.55
N SER A 202 7.70 -20.27 2.28
CA SER A 202 7.29 -21.61 2.70
C SER A 202 6.02 -21.55 3.54
N TRP A 203 5.22 -22.64 3.54
CA TRP A 203 4.01 -22.70 4.37
C TRP A 203 4.27 -22.40 5.85
N LYS A 204 5.39 -22.91 6.38
CA LYS A 204 5.81 -22.62 7.75
C LYS A 204 6.04 -21.12 7.97
N GLN A 205 6.74 -20.44 7.07
CA GLN A 205 6.96 -18.99 7.18
C GLN A 205 5.63 -18.23 7.12
N LYS A 206 4.69 -18.64 6.26
CA LYS A 206 3.35 -18.03 6.22
C LYS A 206 2.63 -18.17 7.57
N CYS A 207 2.63 -19.37 8.15
CA CYS A 207 2.02 -19.62 9.46
C CYS A 207 2.73 -18.85 10.59
N ASP A 208 4.06 -18.79 10.54
CA ASP A 208 4.88 -18.03 11.49
C ASP A 208 4.48 -16.56 11.50
N VAL A 209 4.48 -15.90 10.33
CA VAL A 209 4.15 -14.47 10.25
C VAL A 209 2.67 -14.22 10.54
N ALA A 210 1.75 -15.07 10.06
CA ALA A 210 0.31 -14.89 10.23
C ALA A 210 -0.17 -15.00 11.69
N GLY A 211 0.59 -15.67 12.58
CA GLY A 211 0.26 -15.68 14.00
C GLY A 211 1.17 -16.52 14.90
N ASN A 212 1.87 -17.54 14.39
CA ASN A 212 2.68 -18.42 15.26
C ASN A 212 3.90 -17.70 15.88
N ASN A 213 4.45 -16.67 15.23
CA ASN A 213 5.45 -15.80 15.85
C ASN A 213 4.91 -15.10 17.10
N LEU A 214 3.68 -14.58 17.04
CA LEU A 214 3.04 -13.93 18.19
C LEU A 214 2.71 -14.95 19.28
N ARG A 215 2.23 -16.15 18.93
CA ARG A 215 2.00 -17.24 19.89
C ARG A 215 3.27 -17.60 20.66
N ARG A 216 4.39 -17.78 19.96
CA ARG A 216 5.70 -18.04 20.58
C ARG A 216 6.12 -16.92 21.52
N LEU A 217 5.83 -15.68 21.17
CA LEU A 217 6.15 -14.53 22.02
C LEU A 217 5.41 -14.61 23.37
N PHE A 218 4.19 -15.13 23.39
CA PHE A 218 3.40 -15.38 24.60
C PHE A 218 3.63 -16.75 25.25
N GLY A 219 4.52 -17.59 24.71
CA GLY A 219 4.68 -18.98 25.16
C GLY A 219 3.45 -19.86 24.93
N LEU A 220 2.59 -19.50 23.98
CA LEU A 220 1.44 -20.30 23.57
C LEU A 220 1.86 -21.35 22.53
N ASP A 221 1.10 -22.44 22.45
CA ASP A 221 1.29 -23.46 21.43
C ASP A 221 1.11 -22.89 20.01
N GLU A 222 1.99 -23.29 19.10
CA GLU A 222 1.84 -23.01 17.68
C GLU A 222 0.59 -23.72 17.13
N GLN A 223 -0.18 -23.02 16.31
CA GLN A 223 -1.30 -23.65 15.60
C GLN A 223 -0.77 -24.36 14.36
N LYS A 224 -1.01 -25.67 14.29
CA LYS A 224 -0.72 -26.49 13.12
C LYS A 224 -1.84 -26.29 12.10
N ALA A 225 -1.50 -25.67 10.98
CA ALA A 225 -2.41 -25.47 9.86
C ALA A 225 -2.05 -26.40 8.70
N MET A 226 -3.07 -26.97 8.06
CA MET A 226 -2.89 -27.80 6.86
C MET A 226 -2.37 -26.95 5.70
N GLU A 227 -1.30 -27.40 5.07
CA GLU A 227 -0.65 -26.67 3.98
C GLU A 227 -1.60 -26.38 2.82
N GLN A 228 -1.67 -25.11 2.43
CA GLN A 228 -2.40 -24.65 1.26
C GLN A 228 -1.43 -23.90 0.35
N SER A 229 -1.41 -24.28 -0.93
CA SER A 229 -0.62 -23.57 -1.93
C SER A 229 -1.41 -22.40 -2.50
N PHE A 230 -0.76 -21.23 -2.57
CA PHE A 230 -1.26 -20.14 -3.41
C PHE A 230 -0.80 -20.41 -4.84
N SER A 231 -1.73 -20.46 -5.78
CA SER A 231 -1.47 -20.70 -7.20
C SER A 231 -2.10 -19.58 -8.01
N PRO A 232 -1.28 -18.70 -8.65
CA PRO A 232 -1.81 -17.63 -9.46
C PRO A 232 -2.63 -18.18 -10.62
N THR A 233 -3.66 -17.44 -11.02
CA THR A 233 -4.44 -17.74 -12.21
C THR A 233 -3.78 -17.13 -13.44
N GLN A 234 -4.31 -17.41 -14.64
CA GLN A 234 -3.84 -16.69 -15.82
C GLN A 234 -4.05 -15.18 -15.60
N PRO A 235 -3.01 -14.35 -15.79
CA PRO A 235 -3.09 -12.93 -15.50
C PRO A 235 -4.21 -12.22 -16.25
N PHE A 236 -4.90 -11.32 -15.56
CA PHE A 236 -6.00 -10.54 -16.13
C PHE A 236 -6.13 -9.13 -15.54
N ILE A 237 -5.50 -8.86 -14.39
CA ILE A 237 -5.58 -7.56 -13.71
C ILE A 237 -4.75 -6.53 -14.49
N ILE A 238 -5.21 -5.29 -14.54
CA ILE A 238 -4.50 -4.17 -15.17
C ILE A 238 -4.22 -3.14 -14.08
N ASP A 239 -2.94 -3.00 -13.76
CA ASP A 239 -2.47 -1.97 -12.85
C ASP A 239 -2.26 -0.66 -13.62
N SER A 240 -3.19 0.27 -13.43
CA SER A 240 -3.20 1.54 -14.15
C SER A 240 -2.31 2.60 -13.52
N HIS A 241 -1.64 2.31 -12.39
CA HIS A 241 -0.85 3.29 -11.67
C HIS A 241 0.34 2.60 -10.99
N ALA A 242 1.48 2.69 -11.66
CA ALA A 242 2.74 2.17 -11.17
C ALA A 242 3.90 3.13 -11.50
N HIS A 243 5.07 2.74 -11.03
CA HIS A 243 6.35 3.41 -11.01
C HIS A 243 7.45 2.37 -11.14
N PHE A 244 8.62 2.84 -11.56
CA PHE A 244 9.86 2.09 -11.51
C PHE A 244 11.02 3.06 -11.36
N VAL A 245 12.13 2.56 -10.83
CA VAL A 245 13.35 3.29 -10.56
C VAL A 245 14.55 2.63 -11.25
N LYS A 246 15.32 3.44 -11.98
CA LYS A 246 16.61 3.04 -12.52
C LYS A 246 17.72 3.51 -11.56
N SER A 247 18.40 2.55 -10.92
CA SER A 247 19.26 2.72 -9.72
C SER A 247 20.41 3.74 -9.78
N ARG A 248 20.67 4.40 -10.93
CA ARG A 248 21.83 5.27 -11.14
C ARG A 248 21.50 6.71 -11.50
N GLU A 249 20.24 7.03 -11.79
CA GLU A 249 19.88 8.37 -12.30
C GLU A 249 19.26 9.28 -11.23
N LEU A 250 18.80 8.71 -10.12
CA LEU A 250 18.33 9.47 -8.97
C LEU A 250 19.40 9.44 -7.88
N GLY A 251 20.07 10.58 -7.63
CA GLY A 251 20.95 10.76 -6.47
C GLY A 251 20.22 10.65 -5.12
N ILE A 252 18.88 10.59 -5.16
CA ILE A 252 17.99 10.38 -4.02
C ILE A 252 17.03 9.27 -4.41
N LEU A 253 17.27 8.06 -3.92
CA LEU A 253 16.24 7.02 -3.88
C LEU A 253 15.43 7.25 -2.59
N PRO A 254 14.18 7.72 -2.65
CA PRO A 254 13.39 7.89 -1.43
C PRO A 254 13.06 6.54 -0.76
N PHE A 255 13.22 5.41 -1.48
CA PHE A 255 12.87 4.08 -1.01
C PHE A 255 13.88 3.01 -1.47
N PRO A 256 14.32 2.12 -0.57
CA PRO A 256 15.00 0.89 -0.95
C PRO A 256 14.01 -0.07 -1.62
N THR A 257 14.06 -0.17 -2.94
CA THR A 257 13.11 -0.91 -3.77
C THR A 257 13.76 -2.10 -4.50
N PRO A 258 13.08 -3.26 -4.61
CA PRO A 258 13.56 -4.37 -5.43
C PRO A 258 13.78 -4.01 -6.90
N ASP A 259 12.99 -3.07 -7.45
CA ASP A 259 13.00 -2.72 -8.87
C ASP A 259 14.37 -2.32 -9.43
N THR A 260 15.20 -1.70 -8.59
CA THR A 260 16.56 -1.29 -8.98
C THR A 260 17.40 -2.44 -9.55
N ARG A 261 16.99 -3.69 -9.28
CA ARG A 261 17.64 -4.94 -9.74
C ARG A 261 16.76 -5.76 -10.68
N PHE A 262 15.49 -5.40 -10.90
CA PHE A 262 14.56 -6.18 -11.72
C PHE A 262 14.83 -5.95 -13.22
N THR A 263 15.05 -7.04 -13.94
CA THR A 263 14.98 -7.06 -15.40
C THR A 263 13.52 -7.03 -15.86
N PRO A 264 13.24 -6.76 -17.15
CA PRO A 264 11.89 -6.93 -17.70
C PRO A 264 11.31 -8.33 -17.45
N ARG A 265 12.14 -9.38 -17.44
CA ARG A 265 11.69 -10.75 -17.15
C ARG A 265 11.28 -10.92 -15.69
N ASP A 266 12.03 -10.33 -14.76
CA ASP A 266 11.70 -10.40 -13.33
C ASP A 266 10.37 -9.69 -13.04
N TRP A 267 10.14 -8.54 -13.70
CA TRP A 267 8.83 -7.88 -13.70
C TRP A 267 7.72 -8.80 -14.19
N LEU A 268 7.87 -9.39 -15.37
CA LEU A 268 6.84 -10.29 -15.93
C LEU A 268 6.56 -11.48 -15.01
N GLY A 269 7.60 -12.10 -14.43
CA GLY A 269 7.44 -13.19 -13.47
C GLY A 269 6.71 -12.76 -12.20
N PHE A 270 7.03 -11.59 -11.65
CA PHE A 270 6.29 -11.03 -10.53
C PHE A 270 4.83 -10.75 -10.88
N LEU A 271 4.56 -10.11 -12.02
CA LEU A 271 3.19 -9.82 -12.48
C LEU A 271 2.38 -11.11 -12.68
N ASP A 272 2.99 -12.16 -13.23
CA ASP A 272 2.38 -13.48 -13.35
C ASP A 272 1.99 -14.06 -11.98
N HIS A 273 2.90 -13.96 -11.01
CA HIS A 273 2.69 -14.45 -9.65
C HIS A 273 1.52 -13.76 -8.92
N ILE A 274 1.16 -12.54 -9.31
CA ILE A 274 0.05 -11.79 -8.71
C ILE A 274 -1.14 -11.61 -9.66
N ALA A 275 -1.17 -12.34 -10.77
CA ALA A 275 -2.23 -12.32 -11.80
C ALA A 275 -2.47 -10.95 -12.47
N VAL A 276 -1.44 -10.09 -12.53
CA VAL A 276 -1.46 -8.81 -13.26
C VAL A 276 -1.03 -9.03 -14.71
N ASP A 277 -1.94 -8.82 -15.65
CA ASP A 277 -1.67 -8.91 -17.09
C ASP A 277 -0.93 -7.68 -17.60
N LYS A 278 -1.38 -6.46 -17.26
CA LYS A 278 -0.77 -5.23 -17.75
C LYS A 278 -0.47 -4.26 -16.62
N ILE A 279 0.58 -3.46 -16.79
CA ILE A 279 0.97 -2.42 -15.84
C ILE A 279 1.39 -1.15 -16.58
N ILE A 280 0.99 0.00 -16.06
CA ILE A 280 1.31 1.31 -16.64
C ILE A 280 2.20 2.10 -15.70
N PHE A 281 3.45 2.26 -16.11
CA PHE A 281 4.48 2.92 -15.31
C PHE A 281 4.56 4.43 -15.52
N THR A 282 4.84 5.15 -14.46
CA THR A 282 5.44 6.48 -14.48
C THR A 282 6.87 6.36 -13.96
N PRO A 283 7.90 6.47 -14.82
CA PRO A 283 9.29 6.38 -14.36
C PRO A 283 9.60 7.46 -13.32
N MET A 284 10.17 7.09 -12.18
CA MET A 284 10.46 8.06 -11.10
C MET A 284 11.42 9.17 -11.56
N ALA A 285 12.37 8.85 -12.44
CA ALA A 285 13.32 9.82 -12.98
C ALA A 285 12.65 10.95 -13.78
N SER A 286 11.63 10.64 -14.58
CA SER A 286 10.89 11.65 -15.36
C SER A 286 9.95 12.48 -14.50
N LEU A 287 9.55 12.00 -13.31
CA LEU A 287 8.80 12.81 -12.34
C LEU A 287 9.63 13.94 -11.74
N TYR A 288 10.89 13.65 -11.38
CA TYR A 288 11.77 14.63 -10.74
C TYR A 288 12.55 15.51 -11.71
N ASN A 289 12.82 15.05 -12.93
CA ASN A 289 13.63 15.77 -13.90
C ASN A 289 12.95 15.90 -15.27
N ALA A 290 12.60 17.14 -15.64
CA ALA A 290 11.94 17.47 -16.91
C ALA A 290 12.80 17.23 -18.18
N ASP A 291 14.12 17.04 -18.01
CA ASP A 291 15.02 16.72 -19.10
C ASP A 291 15.02 15.22 -19.43
N ILE A 292 14.60 14.38 -18.48
CA ILE A 292 14.46 12.92 -18.66
C ILE A 292 13.03 12.61 -19.14
N THR A 293 12.92 11.97 -20.31
CA THR A 293 11.62 11.54 -20.84
C THR A 293 11.25 10.15 -20.34
N SER A 294 9.95 9.91 -20.13
CA SER A 294 9.44 8.61 -19.72
C SER A 294 9.74 7.56 -20.79
N LEU A 295 9.59 7.93 -22.07
CA LEU A 295 9.99 7.10 -23.21
C LEU A 295 11.45 6.64 -23.12
N SER A 296 12.40 7.54 -22.82
CA SER A 296 13.82 7.16 -22.73
C SER A 296 14.10 6.14 -21.63
N GLN A 297 13.40 6.24 -20.50
CA GLN A 297 13.51 5.27 -19.41
C GLN A 297 12.84 3.93 -19.78
N PHE A 298 11.70 3.99 -20.48
CA PHE A 298 10.90 2.83 -20.84
C PHE A 298 11.53 1.96 -21.93
N GLN A 299 12.52 2.45 -22.69
CA GLN A 299 13.18 1.70 -23.78
C GLN A 299 13.66 0.30 -23.36
N ARG A 300 14.06 0.10 -22.09
CA ARG A 300 14.45 -1.22 -21.55
C ARG A 300 13.33 -2.26 -21.60
N PHE A 301 12.08 -1.80 -21.47
CA PHE A 301 10.88 -2.64 -21.44
C PHE A 301 10.28 -2.84 -22.82
N ALA A 302 10.39 -1.87 -23.74
CA ALA A 302 9.75 -1.91 -25.05
C ALA A 302 10.08 -3.16 -25.91
N LYS A 303 11.27 -3.76 -25.74
CA LYS A 303 11.66 -4.99 -26.46
C LYS A 303 11.33 -6.29 -25.73
N ASN A 304 11.21 -6.25 -24.40
CA ASN A 304 11.17 -7.45 -23.55
C ASN A 304 9.91 -7.53 -22.67
N GLY A 305 8.99 -6.57 -22.82
CA GLY A 305 7.78 -6.46 -22.00
C GLY A 305 6.59 -7.26 -22.52
N ASN A 306 6.74 -8.05 -23.60
CA ASN A 306 5.72 -8.93 -24.17
C ASN A 306 4.33 -8.28 -24.37
N GLY A 307 4.27 -6.98 -24.68
CA GLY A 307 3.01 -6.23 -24.85
C GLY A 307 2.22 -6.00 -23.55
N ARG A 308 2.84 -6.20 -22.39
CA ARG A 308 2.22 -6.12 -21.05
C ARG A 308 2.66 -4.89 -20.25
N LEU A 309 3.80 -4.31 -20.60
CA LEU A 309 4.36 -3.15 -19.93
C LEU A 309 4.03 -1.89 -20.74
N PHE A 310 3.56 -0.85 -20.08
CA PHE A 310 3.20 0.44 -20.67
C PHE A 310 3.75 1.58 -19.81
N TYR A 311 3.69 2.80 -20.32
CA TYR A 311 4.08 3.97 -19.54
C TYR A 311 3.17 5.18 -19.77
N TYR A 312 3.13 6.07 -18.78
CA TYR A 312 2.67 7.44 -18.92
C TYR A 312 3.84 8.36 -19.25
N GLU A 313 3.64 9.30 -20.17
CA GLU A 313 4.60 10.39 -20.34
C GLU A 313 4.35 11.48 -19.29
N THR A 314 5.38 11.85 -18.54
CA THR A 314 5.29 12.89 -17.51
C THR A 314 5.35 14.29 -18.11
N PHE A 315 4.40 15.14 -17.72
CA PHE A 315 4.43 16.57 -18.05
C PHE A 315 4.86 17.41 -16.86
N HIS A 316 5.79 18.34 -17.09
CA HIS A 316 6.22 19.35 -16.13
C HIS A 316 5.69 20.74 -16.52
N PRO A 317 4.95 21.43 -15.66
CA PRO A 317 4.41 22.75 -15.95
C PRO A 317 5.53 23.81 -16.13
N GLY A 318 5.30 24.78 -17.02
CA GLY A 318 6.16 25.96 -17.17
C GLY A 318 7.50 25.72 -17.87
N LYS A 319 7.68 24.57 -18.53
CA LYS A 319 8.88 24.26 -19.32
C LYS A 319 8.78 24.80 -20.75
N LYS A 320 9.93 24.87 -21.43
CA LYS A 320 10.07 25.37 -22.82
C LYS A 320 9.24 24.55 -23.82
N GLU A 321 8.92 25.13 -24.97
CA GLU A 321 8.15 24.48 -26.05
C GLU A 321 8.73 23.12 -26.49
N SER A 322 10.06 22.97 -26.47
CA SER A 322 10.74 21.70 -26.76
C SER A 322 10.35 20.56 -25.80
N HIS A 323 9.83 20.85 -24.61
CA HIS A 323 9.27 19.83 -23.71
C HIS A 323 7.93 19.30 -24.25
N LEU A 324 7.04 20.18 -24.71
CA LEU A 324 5.73 19.80 -25.24
C LEU A 324 5.86 18.96 -26.53
N GLU A 325 6.77 19.33 -27.42
CA GLU A 325 7.04 18.54 -28.64
C GLU A 325 7.60 17.14 -28.35
N ARG A 326 8.45 17.00 -27.33
CA ARG A 326 8.93 15.68 -26.86
C ARG A 326 7.77 14.83 -26.34
N ILE A 327 6.86 15.43 -25.57
CA ILE A 327 5.67 14.73 -25.05
C ILE A 327 4.77 14.31 -26.20
N LYS A 328 4.47 15.19 -27.15
CA LYS A 328 3.67 14.89 -28.34
C LYS A 328 4.23 13.68 -29.11
N LYS A 329 5.55 13.62 -29.32
CA LYS A 329 6.21 12.46 -29.94
C LYS A 329 6.06 11.19 -29.11
N SER A 330 6.20 11.29 -27.79
CA SER A 330 6.05 10.15 -26.88
C SER A 330 4.62 9.59 -26.88
N LEU A 331 3.60 10.45 -26.91
CA LEU A 331 2.19 10.04 -26.92
C LEU A 331 1.80 9.24 -28.17
N CYS A 332 2.54 9.39 -29.28
CA CYS A 332 2.35 8.58 -30.48
C CYS A 332 2.96 7.17 -30.37
N ASN A 333 3.74 6.87 -29.32
CA ASN A 333 4.30 5.54 -29.09
C ASN A 333 3.18 4.55 -28.70
N PRO A 334 3.13 3.32 -29.27
CA PRO A 334 2.10 2.34 -28.94
C PRO A 334 2.12 1.87 -27.47
N TYR A 335 3.26 2.01 -26.78
CA TYR A 335 3.38 1.69 -25.35
C TYR A 335 3.07 2.88 -24.42
N CYS A 336 2.84 4.07 -24.98
CA CYS A 336 2.44 5.24 -24.20
C CYS A 336 0.92 5.23 -23.97
N ALA A 337 0.50 4.86 -22.77
CA ALA A 337 -0.90 4.72 -22.40
C ALA A 337 -1.58 6.09 -22.17
N GLY A 338 -0.82 7.12 -21.80
CA GLY A 338 -1.35 8.45 -21.54
C GLY A 338 -0.33 9.40 -20.95
N ILE A 339 -0.82 10.35 -20.16
CA ILE A 339 -0.03 11.43 -19.54
C ILE A 339 -0.08 11.31 -18.02
N LYS A 340 1.04 11.54 -17.34
CA LYS A 340 1.09 11.75 -15.89
C LYS A 340 1.35 13.22 -15.57
N ILE A 341 0.57 13.77 -14.64
CA ILE A 341 0.85 15.07 -14.00
C ILE A 341 0.99 14.92 -12.49
N HIS A 342 1.89 15.69 -11.88
CA HIS A 342 2.12 15.63 -10.43
C HIS A 342 2.29 17.03 -9.81
N PRO A 343 1.20 17.77 -9.60
CA PRO A 343 1.24 19.17 -9.13
C PRO A 343 2.03 19.35 -7.81
N SER A 344 1.97 18.39 -6.87
CA SER A 344 2.74 18.44 -5.62
C SER A 344 4.25 18.36 -5.82
N PHE A 345 4.76 17.51 -6.72
CA PHE A 345 6.20 17.38 -6.99
C PHE A 345 6.71 18.52 -7.87
N HIS A 346 5.83 19.11 -8.68
CA HIS A 346 6.17 20.26 -9.52
C HIS A 346 5.88 21.60 -8.82
N GLU A 347 5.45 21.55 -7.55
CA GLU A 347 5.12 22.70 -6.69
C GLU A 347 4.27 23.78 -7.39
N THR A 348 3.37 23.33 -8.26
CA THR A 348 2.53 24.20 -9.08
C THR A 348 1.09 23.78 -8.87
N LYS A 349 0.20 24.71 -8.51
CA LYS A 349 -1.22 24.39 -8.30
C LYS A 349 -1.82 23.74 -9.54
N ALA A 350 -2.62 22.70 -9.36
CA ALA A 350 -3.26 21.96 -10.45
C ALA A 350 -4.15 22.82 -11.38
N ASN A 351 -4.70 23.93 -10.87
CA ASN A 351 -5.48 24.89 -11.65
C ASN A 351 -4.63 25.98 -12.34
N HIS A 352 -3.31 25.95 -12.22
CA HIS A 352 -2.45 26.97 -12.81
C HIS A 352 -2.46 26.89 -14.35
N GLN A 353 -2.38 28.04 -15.03
CA GLN A 353 -2.44 28.13 -16.49
C GLN A 353 -1.34 27.36 -17.24
N SER A 354 -0.21 27.10 -16.58
CA SER A 354 0.92 26.35 -17.14
C SER A 354 0.59 24.89 -17.45
N PHE A 355 -0.51 24.34 -16.92
CA PHE A 355 -1.00 23.01 -17.29
C PHE A 355 -1.89 23.02 -18.54
N LYS A 356 -2.43 24.17 -18.96
CA LYS A 356 -3.35 24.23 -20.11
C LYS A 356 -2.83 23.50 -21.37
N PRO A 357 -1.56 23.64 -21.79
CA PRO A 357 -1.07 22.98 -23.01
C PRO A 357 -1.20 21.46 -22.97
N ILE A 358 -1.00 20.83 -21.81
CA ILE A 358 -1.07 19.37 -21.72
C ILE A 358 -2.52 18.85 -21.78
N TYR A 359 -3.47 19.61 -21.24
CA TYR A 359 -4.90 19.29 -21.36
C TYR A 359 -5.38 19.42 -22.82
N ASP A 360 -4.95 20.47 -23.52
CA ASP A 360 -5.28 20.64 -24.95
C ASP A 360 -4.68 19.49 -25.78
N LEU A 361 -3.43 19.11 -25.51
CA LEU A 361 -2.76 17.99 -26.19
C LEU A 361 -3.45 16.65 -25.90
N ALA A 362 -3.80 16.38 -24.64
CA ALA A 362 -4.53 15.19 -24.23
C ALA A 362 -5.88 15.07 -24.94
N LYS A 363 -6.61 16.18 -25.06
CA LYS A 363 -7.87 16.27 -25.80
C LYS A 363 -7.68 15.96 -27.28
N ASN A 364 -6.70 16.59 -27.92
CA ASN A 364 -6.45 16.45 -29.36
C ASN A 364 -6.00 15.04 -29.75
N LEU A 365 -5.25 14.36 -28.88
CA LEU A 365 -4.75 13.00 -29.11
C LEU A 365 -5.61 11.91 -28.46
N GLU A 366 -6.71 12.30 -27.80
CA GLU A 366 -7.59 11.43 -27.01
C GLU A 366 -6.84 10.54 -26.00
N LYS A 367 -5.81 11.10 -25.35
CA LYS A 367 -4.97 10.38 -24.38
C LYS A 367 -5.43 10.65 -22.94
N PRO A 368 -5.68 9.61 -22.13
CA PRO A 368 -6.01 9.79 -20.71
C PRO A 368 -4.93 10.55 -19.94
N ILE A 369 -5.36 11.28 -18.90
CA ILE A 369 -4.47 11.89 -17.91
C ILE A 369 -4.66 11.18 -16.58
N LEU A 370 -3.56 10.68 -16.01
CA LEU A 370 -3.46 10.30 -14.61
C LEU A 370 -2.83 11.46 -13.83
N ALA A 371 -3.55 11.99 -12.84
CA ALA A 371 -3.07 13.07 -12.01
C ALA A 371 -2.83 12.58 -10.58
N HIS A 372 -1.68 12.92 -10.01
CA HIS A 372 -1.56 12.88 -8.56
C HIS A 372 -2.60 13.84 -7.95
N SER A 373 -3.50 13.29 -7.13
CA SER A 373 -4.49 14.07 -6.37
C SER A 373 -4.48 13.59 -4.93
N TRP A 374 -4.52 14.53 -3.98
CA TRP A 374 -4.41 14.21 -2.56
C TRP A 374 -5.13 15.24 -1.69
N GLU A 375 -5.33 14.90 -0.42
CA GLU A 375 -5.87 15.80 0.60
C GLU A 375 -4.84 16.85 1.08
N ASN A 376 -5.31 17.85 1.81
CA ASN A 376 -4.39 18.70 2.56
C ASN A 376 -3.75 17.90 3.70
N SER A 377 -2.44 18.01 3.87
CA SER A 377 -1.69 17.25 4.88
C SER A 377 -0.80 18.17 5.70
N SER A 378 -0.94 18.12 7.03
CA SER A 378 -0.06 18.85 7.95
C SER A 378 1.38 18.33 7.92
N HIS A 379 1.55 17.02 7.73
CA HIS A 379 2.85 16.35 7.68
C HIS A 379 3.51 16.46 6.29
N ASN A 380 2.72 16.65 5.23
CA ASN A 380 3.21 16.86 3.87
C ASN A 380 2.50 18.05 3.19
N PRO A 381 2.85 19.29 3.53
CA PRO A 381 2.11 20.48 3.10
C PRO A 381 2.18 20.78 1.60
N VAL A 382 3.08 20.13 0.83
CA VAL A 382 3.09 20.28 -0.63
C VAL A 382 1.88 19.64 -1.30
N GLN A 383 1.11 18.79 -0.61
CA GLN A 383 -0.11 18.19 -1.14
C GLN A 383 -1.20 19.20 -1.48
N LYS A 384 -1.15 20.41 -0.90
CA LYS A 384 -2.05 21.53 -1.22
C LYS A 384 -2.09 21.91 -2.70
N PHE A 385 -1.08 21.54 -3.49
CA PHE A 385 -1.03 21.80 -4.93
C PHE A 385 -1.94 20.86 -5.74
N SER A 386 -2.39 19.74 -5.15
CA SER A 386 -3.07 18.62 -5.83
C SER A 386 -4.44 18.28 -5.23
N LEU A 387 -5.10 19.24 -4.57
CA LEU A 387 -6.45 19.02 -4.05
C LEU A 387 -7.44 18.70 -5.19
N PRO A 388 -8.36 17.73 -5.03
CA PRO A 388 -9.29 17.32 -6.10
C PRO A 388 -10.03 18.48 -6.76
N THR A 389 -10.50 19.44 -5.96
CA THR A 389 -11.27 20.61 -6.41
C THR A 389 -10.49 21.52 -7.36
N LEU A 390 -9.14 21.50 -7.34
CA LEU A 390 -8.32 22.31 -8.24
C LEU A 390 -8.33 21.81 -9.69
N PHE A 391 -8.74 20.57 -9.96
CA PHE A 391 -8.71 20.01 -11.31
C PHE A 391 -10.00 20.28 -12.11
N LYS A 392 -11.11 20.59 -11.43
CA LYS A 392 -12.48 20.58 -11.99
C LYS A 392 -12.60 21.26 -13.35
N ASP A 393 -12.12 22.50 -13.47
CA ASP A 393 -12.23 23.29 -14.71
C ASP A 393 -11.48 22.67 -15.89
N TYR A 394 -10.33 22.06 -15.65
CA TYR A 394 -9.56 21.40 -16.69
C TYR A 394 -10.14 20.04 -17.06
N VAL A 395 -10.66 19.29 -16.08
CA VAL A 395 -11.37 18.02 -16.34
C VAL A 395 -12.60 18.25 -17.21
N PHE A 396 -13.37 19.30 -16.95
CA PHE A 396 -14.50 19.69 -17.79
C PHE A 396 -14.06 19.98 -19.25
N ARG A 397 -12.94 20.68 -19.44
CA ARG A 397 -12.43 21.05 -20.79
C ARG A 397 -11.97 19.85 -21.63
N LEU A 398 -11.55 18.74 -20.98
CA LEU A 398 -11.16 17.48 -21.65
C LEU A 398 -12.33 16.80 -22.39
N GLY A 399 -13.57 17.13 -22.05
CA GLY A 399 -14.75 16.53 -22.68
C GLY A 399 -14.86 15.03 -22.40
N LYS A 400 -14.64 14.18 -23.42
CA LYS A 400 -14.76 12.72 -23.28
C LYS A 400 -13.45 12.03 -22.87
N VAL A 401 -12.32 12.74 -22.88
CA VAL A 401 -11.02 12.14 -22.55
C VAL A 401 -10.96 11.83 -21.05
N PRO A 402 -10.66 10.58 -20.65
CA PRO A 402 -10.61 10.19 -19.26
C PRO A 402 -9.59 11.00 -18.46
N PHE A 403 -10.01 11.46 -17.29
CA PHE A 403 -9.15 12.04 -16.28
C PHE A 403 -9.24 11.21 -15.01
N ILE A 404 -8.10 10.71 -14.56
CA ILE A 404 -8.00 9.78 -13.43
C ILE A 404 -7.38 10.54 -12.26
N PHE A 405 -8.18 10.74 -11.21
CA PHE A 405 -7.71 11.18 -9.91
C PHE A 405 -7.01 10.01 -9.24
N GLY A 406 -5.68 10.07 -9.18
CA GLY A 406 -4.89 9.08 -8.46
C GLY A 406 -5.30 9.02 -7.00
N HIS A 407 -5.22 7.83 -6.42
CA HIS A 407 -5.48 7.56 -5.00
C HIS A 407 -6.89 7.96 -4.53
N ALA A 408 -7.87 7.93 -5.42
CA ALA A 408 -9.21 8.44 -5.18
C ALA A 408 -9.24 9.84 -4.53
N GLY A 409 -8.26 10.69 -4.88
CA GLY A 409 -8.15 12.06 -4.38
C GLY A 409 -7.53 12.18 -2.98
N GLY A 410 -7.13 11.09 -2.32
CA GLY A 410 -6.49 11.10 -1.01
C GLY A 410 -7.14 10.17 0.01
N ARG A 411 -7.33 10.67 1.24
CA ARG A 411 -7.89 9.93 2.37
C ARG A 411 -9.43 10.16 2.45
N PRO A 412 -10.18 9.67 3.47
CA PRO A 412 -11.64 9.78 3.46
C PRO A 412 -12.12 11.23 3.52
N SER A 413 -11.29 12.17 3.97
CA SER A 413 -11.58 13.60 4.02
C SER A 413 -11.93 14.21 2.65
N THR A 414 -11.44 13.63 1.54
CA THR A 414 -11.66 14.12 0.18
C THR A 414 -12.76 13.39 -0.58
N ILE A 415 -13.41 12.41 0.05
CA ILE A 415 -14.35 11.53 -0.66
C ILE A 415 -15.58 12.29 -1.17
N ASP A 416 -16.05 13.30 -0.44
CA ASP A 416 -17.19 14.12 -0.85
C ASP A 416 -16.85 14.98 -2.07
N ASP A 417 -15.67 15.60 -2.10
CA ASP A 417 -15.18 16.38 -3.24
C ASP A 417 -15.06 15.50 -4.50
N ILE A 418 -14.45 14.32 -4.35
CA ILE A 418 -14.27 13.37 -5.46
C ILE A 418 -15.62 12.85 -5.95
N THR A 419 -16.54 12.57 -5.03
CA THR A 419 -17.90 12.15 -5.38
C THR A 419 -18.63 13.21 -6.17
N ALA A 420 -18.60 14.47 -5.72
CA ALA A 420 -19.23 15.58 -6.41
C ALA A 420 -18.66 15.75 -7.83
N ILE A 421 -17.33 15.78 -7.96
CA ILE A 421 -16.65 15.93 -9.26
C ILE A 421 -16.98 14.76 -10.19
N CYS A 422 -16.89 13.51 -9.70
CA CYS A 422 -17.18 12.35 -10.51
C CYS A 422 -18.66 12.29 -10.91
N ASN A 423 -19.61 12.69 -10.08
CA ASN A 423 -21.01 12.69 -10.48
C ASN A 423 -21.35 13.79 -11.48
N GLU A 424 -20.67 14.93 -11.41
CA GLU A 424 -20.83 16.02 -12.37
C GLU A 424 -20.13 15.74 -13.71
N LEU A 425 -18.92 15.17 -13.68
CA LEU A 425 -18.07 15.02 -14.86
C LEU A 425 -18.01 13.54 -15.33
N PRO A 426 -18.55 13.20 -16.51
CA PRO A 426 -18.63 11.81 -16.96
C PRO A 426 -17.26 11.19 -17.29
N ASN A 427 -16.26 12.01 -17.59
CA ASN A 427 -14.89 11.60 -17.88
C ASN A 427 -13.97 11.56 -16.65
N ALA A 428 -14.44 11.98 -15.48
CA ALA A 428 -13.70 11.86 -14.23
C ALA A 428 -13.81 10.43 -13.69
N MET A 429 -12.66 9.87 -13.31
CA MET A 429 -12.48 8.53 -12.74
C MET A 429 -11.49 8.61 -11.58
N VAL A 430 -11.43 7.56 -10.78
CA VAL A 430 -10.43 7.38 -9.72
C VAL A 430 -9.65 6.09 -9.94
N ASP A 431 -8.40 6.02 -9.49
CA ASP A 431 -7.78 4.75 -9.15
C ASP A 431 -7.76 4.54 -7.62
N ILE A 432 -7.44 3.32 -7.19
CA ILE A 432 -7.35 2.96 -5.76
C ILE A 432 -5.91 2.87 -5.25
N ALA A 433 -4.94 3.45 -5.96
CA ALA A 433 -3.52 3.39 -5.59
C ALA A 433 -3.24 4.13 -4.28
N GLY A 434 -2.07 3.92 -3.67
CA GLY A 434 -1.63 4.67 -2.48
C GLY A 434 -1.75 3.89 -1.17
N ASP A 435 -1.47 4.57 -0.05
CA ASP A 435 -1.41 3.99 1.31
C ASP A 435 -2.73 4.09 2.09
N TYR A 436 -3.85 3.89 1.42
CA TYR A 436 -5.17 4.08 2.02
C TYR A 436 -6.00 2.80 1.87
N PHE A 437 -6.10 2.05 2.97
CA PHE A 437 -6.66 0.68 3.02
C PHE A 437 -7.86 0.56 3.97
N ASP A 438 -8.55 1.67 4.24
CA ASP A 438 -9.64 1.74 5.20
C ASP A 438 -10.75 0.75 4.82
N ASN A 439 -11.24 0.03 5.82
CA ASN A 439 -12.23 -1.01 5.60
C ASN A 439 -13.53 -0.39 5.08
N GLY A 440 -14.09 -0.93 4.00
CA GLY A 440 -15.29 -0.39 3.35
C GLY A 440 -15.04 0.74 2.33
N LEU A 441 -13.79 1.14 2.09
CA LEU A 441 -13.48 2.20 1.11
C LEU A 441 -14.03 1.89 -0.28
N LEU A 442 -13.81 0.67 -0.77
CA LEU A 442 -14.18 0.32 -2.13
C LEU A 442 -15.70 0.29 -2.29
N GLU A 443 -16.40 -0.28 -1.31
CA GLU A 443 -17.86 -0.25 -1.21
C GLU A 443 -18.40 1.18 -1.17
N GLU A 444 -17.77 2.07 -0.38
CA GLU A 444 -18.17 3.47 -0.28
C GLU A 444 -18.02 4.19 -1.63
N LEU A 445 -16.86 4.07 -2.29
CA LEU A 445 -16.63 4.65 -3.62
C LEU A 445 -17.66 4.12 -4.64
N ILE A 446 -17.88 2.81 -4.67
CA ILE A 446 -18.85 2.19 -5.59
C ILE A 446 -20.25 2.74 -5.36
N SER A 447 -20.68 2.88 -4.10
CA SER A 447 -22.01 3.39 -3.77
C SER A 447 -22.22 4.84 -4.22
N ARG A 448 -21.14 5.63 -4.28
CA ARG A 448 -21.17 7.07 -4.56
C ARG A 448 -20.99 7.46 -6.02
N ILE A 449 -20.08 6.78 -6.73
CA ILE A 449 -19.69 7.14 -8.11
C ILE A 449 -19.87 6.00 -9.12
N GLY A 450 -20.29 4.83 -8.66
CA GLY A 450 -20.48 3.63 -9.47
C GLY A 450 -19.17 2.91 -9.81
N PRO A 451 -19.23 1.59 -10.06
CA PRO A 451 -18.03 0.78 -10.28
C PRO A 451 -17.34 1.08 -11.61
N GLU A 452 -18.03 1.71 -12.58
CA GLU A 452 -17.48 2.04 -13.91
C GLU A 452 -16.41 3.14 -13.87
N LYS A 453 -16.32 3.89 -12.76
CA LYS A 453 -15.40 5.04 -12.59
C LYS A 453 -14.18 4.72 -11.74
N ILE A 454 -13.98 3.46 -11.36
CA ILE A 454 -12.93 3.04 -10.44
C ILE A 454 -11.96 2.12 -11.18
N LEU A 455 -10.68 2.49 -11.20
CA LEU A 455 -9.60 1.72 -11.79
C LEU A 455 -8.76 1.05 -10.71
N PHE A 456 -8.27 -0.15 -10.99
CA PHE A 456 -7.22 -0.75 -10.19
C PHE A 456 -5.87 -0.04 -10.44
N GLY A 457 -5.17 0.30 -9.37
CA GLY A 457 -3.87 0.95 -9.37
C GLY A 457 -3.18 0.68 -8.03
N THR A 458 -1.86 0.61 -7.98
CA THR A 458 -1.14 0.18 -6.76
C THR A 458 -0.12 1.18 -6.25
N ASP A 459 0.44 2.01 -7.12
CA ASP A 459 1.61 2.84 -6.84
C ASP A 459 2.90 2.03 -6.58
N VAL A 460 2.98 0.77 -7.01
CA VAL A 460 4.27 0.03 -7.03
C VAL A 460 5.26 0.87 -7.80
N ASP A 461 6.49 1.14 -7.39
CA ASP A 461 7.30 0.45 -6.41
C ASP A 461 7.24 0.97 -4.97
N TRP A 462 6.34 1.92 -4.68
CA TRP A 462 6.11 2.36 -3.30
C TRP A 462 5.38 1.27 -2.53
N PHE A 463 4.16 0.95 -2.94
CA PHE A 463 3.35 -0.04 -2.24
C PHE A 463 3.40 -1.39 -2.94
N ASP A 464 3.37 -2.46 -2.15
CA ASP A 464 3.23 -3.80 -2.65
C ASP A 464 1.83 -3.98 -3.30
N PRO A 465 1.75 -4.35 -4.60
CA PRO A 465 0.49 -4.57 -5.29
C PRO A 465 -0.48 -5.51 -4.58
N ARG A 466 0.05 -6.46 -3.80
CA ARG A 466 -0.75 -7.46 -3.10
C ARG A 466 -1.60 -6.83 -2.01
N CYS A 467 -1.22 -5.67 -1.47
CA CYS A 467 -2.06 -4.94 -0.51
C CYS A 467 -3.41 -4.55 -1.14
N HIS A 468 -3.38 -3.97 -2.33
CA HIS A 468 -4.59 -3.55 -3.06
C HIS A 468 -5.38 -4.75 -3.59
N ILE A 469 -4.69 -5.77 -4.11
CA ILE A 469 -5.34 -7.03 -4.53
C ILE A 469 -6.05 -7.68 -3.33
N GLY A 470 -5.37 -7.78 -2.19
CA GLY A 470 -5.90 -8.33 -0.94
C GLY A 470 -7.15 -7.61 -0.48
N MET A 471 -7.09 -6.28 -0.39
CA MET A 471 -8.23 -5.43 -0.03
C MET A 471 -9.44 -5.72 -0.92
N ALA A 472 -9.25 -5.81 -2.24
CA ALA A 472 -10.31 -6.09 -3.19
C ALA A 472 -10.84 -7.54 -3.10
N LEU A 473 -9.97 -8.55 -3.04
CA LEU A 473 -10.37 -9.96 -2.94
C LEU A 473 -11.07 -10.27 -1.61
N GLY A 474 -10.65 -9.59 -0.54
CA GLY A 474 -11.20 -9.69 0.80
C GLY A 474 -12.48 -8.88 1.05
N SER A 475 -12.92 -8.10 0.07
CA SER A 475 -14.17 -7.32 0.12
C SER A 475 -15.42 -8.19 0.00
N LYS A 476 -16.62 -7.61 0.22
CA LYS A 476 -17.92 -8.27 0.00
C LYS A 476 -18.48 -8.09 -1.42
N LEU A 477 -17.72 -7.42 -2.29
CA LEU A 477 -18.15 -7.13 -3.65
C LEU A 477 -18.33 -8.39 -4.48
N ASP A 478 -19.27 -8.37 -5.43
CA ASP A 478 -19.42 -9.47 -6.39
C ASP A 478 -18.30 -9.48 -7.46
N ASN A 479 -18.15 -10.60 -8.16
CA ASN A 479 -17.09 -10.74 -9.15
C ASN A 479 -17.33 -9.92 -10.42
N LEU A 480 -18.57 -9.51 -10.73
CA LEU A 480 -18.84 -8.64 -11.89
C LEU A 480 -18.31 -7.23 -11.63
N THR A 481 -18.45 -6.75 -10.40
CA THR A 481 -17.96 -5.47 -9.91
C THR A 481 -16.45 -5.47 -9.83
N LEU A 482 -15.87 -6.50 -9.21
CA LEU A 482 -14.41 -6.65 -9.13
C LEU A 482 -13.76 -6.79 -10.51
N GLU A 483 -14.40 -7.46 -11.48
CA GLU A 483 -13.86 -7.58 -12.84
C GLU A 483 -13.74 -6.24 -13.56
N LYS A 484 -14.72 -5.34 -13.38
CA LYS A 484 -14.67 -3.97 -13.90
C LYS A 484 -13.46 -3.22 -13.34
N ILE A 485 -13.30 -3.26 -12.02
CA ILE A 485 -12.22 -2.54 -11.32
C ILE A 485 -10.86 -3.12 -11.69
N PHE A 486 -10.70 -4.44 -11.63
CA PHE A 486 -9.43 -5.10 -11.93
C PHE A 486 -9.01 -4.97 -13.39
N SER A 487 -9.93 -4.86 -14.35
CA SER A 487 -9.54 -4.93 -15.77
C SER A 487 -10.50 -4.23 -16.73
N GLY A 488 -11.82 -4.41 -16.59
CA GLY A 488 -12.80 -3.96 -17.58
C GLY A 488 -12.76 -2.46 -17.85
N ASN A 489 -12.65 -1.67 -16.78
CA ASN A 489 -12.57 -0.21 -16.88
C ASN A 489 -11.26 0.22 -17.52
N ALA A 490 -10.12 -0.36 -17.12
CA ALA A 490 -8.82 -0.03 -17.69
C ALA A 490 -8.72 -0.39 -19.18
N ILE A 491 -9.28 -1.55 -19.60
CA ILE A 491 -9.37 -1.94 -21.02
C ILE A 491 -10.07 -0.84 -21.84
N LYS A 492 -11.19 -0.32 -21.34
CA LYS A 492 -11.95 0.76 -21.99
C LYS A 492 -11.19 2.08 -21.99
N THR A 493 -10.63 2.47 -20.85
CA THR A 493 -9.94 3.75 -20.64
C THR A 493 -8.69 3.87 -21.51
N PHE A 494 -7.88 2.81 -21.58
CA PHE A 494 -6.60 2.81 -22.29
C PHE A 494 -6.66 2.16 -23.68
N ARG A 495 -7.85 1.70 -24.10
CA ARG A 495 -8.09 1.05 -25.41
C ARG A 495 -7.18 -0.16 -25.64
N PHE A 496 -6.95 -0.95 -24.60
CA PHE A 496 -6.20 -2.19 -24.73
C PHE A 496 -7.02 -3.25 -25.49
N VAL A 497 -6.35 -3.99 -26.37
CA VAL A 497 -6.95 -5.07 -27.17
C VAL A 497 -6.85 -6.41 -26.44
#